data_AF-A0A497GBT4-F1
#
_entry.id   AF-A0A497GBT4-F1
#
_cell.length_a   1.000
_cell.length_b   1.000
_cell.length_c   1.000
_cell.angle_alpha   90.00
_cell.angle_beta   90.00
_cell.angle_gamma   90.00
#
_symmetry.space_group_name_H-M   'P 1'
#
loop_
_entity.id
_entity.type
_entity.pdbx_description
1 polymer ?
#
loop_
_entity_poly.entity_id
_entity_poly.type
_entity_poly.pdbx_seq_one_letter_code
_entity_poly.pdbx_strand_id
1 'polypeptide(L)'
;MEGLEVIEVKAKRRWEVVFRDGDCWQLGIYVPENESIDDIKVLERHDCPEMFYLIKGRVVLVLSSGDGLEEVEMREGRIYIVDCWHNAYRPGGSPGIALVVERPSVKTEYRPLSEFKR
;
A
#
# COMPACT_ATOMS: atom_id res chain seq x y z
N MET A 1 27.22 6.57 -13.54
CA MET A 1 27.70 7.47 -12.47
C MET A 1 27.96 6.59 -11.26
N GLU A 2 29.14 6.66 -10.65
CA GLU A 2 29.44 5.83 -9.47
C GLU A 2 28.43 6.16 -8.35
N GLY A 3 27.86 5.14 -7.71
CA GLY A 3 26.83 5.30 -6.67
C GLY A 3 25.39 5.54 -7.15
N LEU A 4 25.10 5.50 -8.45
CA LEU A 4 23.72 5.56 -8.96
C LEU A 4 23.17 4.15 -9.20
N GLU A 5 22.07 3.83 -8.53
CA GLU A 5 21.23 2.67 -8.85
C GLU A 5 19.92 3.14 -9.51
N VAL A 6 19.53 2.51 -10.61
CA VAL A 6 18.27 2.80 -11.32
C VAL A 6 17.37 1.59 -11.23
N ILE A 7 16.22 1.75 -10.60
CA ILE A 7 15.23 0.69 -10.41
C ILE A 7 14.11 0.87 -11.45
N GLU A 8 13.96 -0.11 -12.33
CA GLU A 8 12.84 -0.14 -13.29
C GLU A 8 11.60 -0.72 -12.61
N VAL A 9 10.52 0.05 -12.55
CA VAL A 9 9.27 -0.36 -11.90
C VAL A 9 8.53 -1.39 -12.76
N LYS A 10 8.40 -2.62 -12.24
CA LYS A 10 7.71 -3.74 -12.92
C LYS A 10 6.61 -4.33 -12.03
N ALA A 11 5.40 -4.45 -12.58
CA ALA A 11 4.26 -5.08 -11.90
C ALA A 11 4.29 -6.62 -12.03
N LYS A 12 5.24 -7.28 -11.36
CA LYS A 12 5.41 -8.75 -11.47
C LYS A 12 4.78 -9.54 -10.32
N ARG A 13 4.64 -8.92 -9.15
CA ARG A 13 4.18 -9.54 -7.91
C ARG A 13 3.44 -8.51 -7.06
N ARG A 14 2.66 -8.99 -6.08
CA ARG A 14 1.92 -8.14 -5.13
C ARG A 14 2.84 -7.17 -4.40
N TRP A 15 3.96 -7.67 -3.87
CA TRP A 15 4.92 -6.89 -3.10
C TRP A 15 6.36 -7.23 -3.47
N GLU A 16 7.17 -6.21 -3.68
CA GLU A 16 8.57 -6.31 -4.08
C GLU A 16 9.39 -5.24 -3.38
N VAL A 17 10.17 -5.62 -2.37
CA VAL A 17 11.20 -4.74 -1.80
C VAL A 17 12.31 -4.56 -2.84
N VAL A 18 12.53 -3.33 -3.28
CA VAL A 18 13.51 -2.97 -4.32
C VAL A 18 14.74 -2.27 -3.76
N PHE A 19 14.65 -1.72 -2.55
CA PHE A 19 15.75 -1.07 -1.87
C PHE A 19 15.56 -1.14 -0.35
N ARG A 20 16.66 -1.23 0.38
CA ARG A 20 16.66 -1.22 1.86
C ARG A 20 17.91 -0.53 2.37
N ASP A 21 17.74 0.40 3.30
CA ASP A 21 18.82 1.06 4.02
C ASP A 21 18.89 0.51 5.45
N GLY A 22 19.66 -0.57 5.60
CA GLY A 22 19.84 -1.26 6.88
C GLY A 22 18.50 -1.58 7.56
N ASP A 23 18.33 -1.09 8.78
CA ASP A 23 17.09 -1.24 9.57
C ASP A 23 16.31 0.09 9.70
N CYS A 24 16.67 1.10 8.90
CA CYS A 24 16.06 2.42 8.95
C CYS A 24 14.74 2.48 8.16
N TRP A 25 14.80 2.17 6.86
CA TRP A 25 13.66 2.22 5.94
C TRP A 25 13.88 1.33 4.72
N GLN A 26 12.79 0.97 4.04
CA GLN A 26 12.82 0.24 2.79
C GLN A 26 11.83 0.80 1.77
N LEU A 27 12.11 0.56 0.49
CA LEU A 27 11.24 0.84 -0.63
C LEU A 27 10.70 -0.46 -1.18
N GLY A 28 9.41 -0.48 -1.49
CA GLY A 28 8.88 -1.52 -2.34
C GLY A 28 7.87 -1.05 -3.37
N ILE A 29 7.72 -1.89 -4.37
CA ILE A 29 6.73 -1.76 -5.43
C ILE A 29 5.55 -2.64 -5.03
N TYR A 30 4.39 -1.99 -4.88
CA TYR A 30 3.15 -2.62 -4.48
C TYR A 30 2.14 -2.61 -5.63
N VAL A 31 1.54 -3.76 -5.87
CA VAL A 31 0.45 -3.98 -6.81
C VAL A 31 -0.70 -4.64 -6.04
N PRO A 32 -1.80 -3.91 -5.75
CA PRO A 32 -2.95 -4.50 -5.07
C PRO A 32 -3.47 -5.72 -5.84
N GLU A 33 -3.76 -6.81 -5.12
CA GLU A 33 -4.33 -8.03 -5.72
C GLU A 33 -5.85 -7.95 -5.89
N ASN A 34 -6.50 -7.16 -5.03
CA ASN A 34 -7.94 -6.96 -5.03
C ASN A 34 -8.35 -6.04 -6.17
N GLU A 35 -9.52 -6.25 -6.76
CA GLU A 35 -10.04 -5.46 -7.87
C GLU A 35 -11.23 -4.58 -7.46
N SER A 36 -11.75 -4.80 -6.27
CA SER A 36 -12.83 -4.06 -5.62
C SER A 36 -12.75 -4.17 -4.09
N ILE A 37 -13.52 -3.35 -3.38
CA ILE A 37 -13.67 -3.47 -1.92
C ILE A 37 -14.28 -4.80 -1.47
N ASP A 38 -15.08 -5.46 -2.32
CA ASP A 38 -15.71 -6.74 -2.00
C ASP A 38 -14.72 -7.93 -2.02
N ASP A 39 -13.58 -7.76 -2.70
CA ASP A 39 -12.50 -8.75 -2.71
C ASP A 39 -11.71 -8.74 -1.40
N ILE A 40 -11.65 -7.58 -0.72
CA ILE A 40 -10.90 -7.40 0.53
C ILE A 40 -11.55 -8.18 1.66
N LYS A 41 -10.77 -9.06 2.31
CA LYS A 41 -11.24 -9.88 3.45
C LYS A 41 -10.70 -9.41 4.79
N VAL A 42 -9.56 -8.74 4.80
CA VAL A 42 -8.89 -8.27 6.00
C VAL A 42 -8.35 -6.86 5.78
N LEU A 43 -8.35 -6.05 6.83
CA LEU A 43 -7.51 -4.86 6.92
C LEU A 43 -6.29 -5.18 7.78
N GLU A 44 -5.18 -4.54 7.46
CA GLU A 44 -3.94 -4.63 8.22
C GLU A 44 -3.60 -3.29 8.88
N ARG A 45 -2.83 -3.34 9.96
CA ARG A 45 -2.30 -2.14 10.63
C ARG A 45 -0.91 -2.42 11.14
N HIS A 46 0.02 -1.56 10.76
CA HIS A 46 1.39 -1.61 11.25
C HIS A 46 1.56 -0.83 12.56
N ASP A 47 2.59 -1.18 13.34
CA ASP A 47 3.01 -0.44 14.53
C ASP A 47 3.80 0.85 14.22
N CYS A 48 3.88 1.22 12.94
CA CYS A 48 4.43 2.49 12.47
C CYS A 48 3.70 2.96 11.19
N PRO A 49 3.84 4.26 10.82
CA PRO A 49 3.28 4.75 9.57
C PRO A 49 3.91 4.11 8.34
N GLU A 50 3.11 3.95 7.30
CA GLU A 50 3.49 3.54 5.96
C GLU A 50 3.14 4.64 4.96
N MET A 51 4.02 4.87 3.99
CA MET A 51 3.84 5.91 2.97
C MET A 51 3.57 5.28 1.61
N PHE A 52 2.53 5.75 0.93
CA PHE A 52 2.16 5.33 -0.43
C PHE A 52 2.25 6.49 -1.42
N TYR A 53 2.77 6.22 -2.62
CA TYR A 53 2.79 7.15 -3.75
C TYR A 53 2.40 6.42 -5.04
N LEU A 54 1.42 6.96 -5.77
CA LEU A 54 0.96 6.33 -7.01
C LEU A 54 2.00 6.55 -8.12
N ILE A 55 2.56 5.46 -8.64
CA ILE A 55 3.49 5.50 -9.78
C ILE A 55 2.71 5.49 -11.10
N LYS A 56 1.70 4.62 -11.20
CA LYS A 56 0.93 4.43 -12.43
C LYS A 56 -0.42 3.79 -12.17
N GLY A 57 -1.42 4.22 -12.94
CA GLY A 57 -2.70 3.54 -13.03
C GLY A 57 -3.66 3.98 -11.92
N ARG A 58 -4.40 3.05 -11.33
CA ARG A 58 -5.41 3.33 -10.32
C ARG A 58 -5.26 2.41 -9.11
N VAL A 59 -5.21 3.02 -7.94
CA VAL A 59 -5.21 2.34 -6.64
C VAL A 59 -6.17 3.10 -5.75
N VAL A 60 -7.04 2.37 -5.06
CA VAL A 60 -7.92 2.90 -4.02
C VAL A 60 -7.47 2.31 -2.69
N LEU A 61 -7.14 3.18 -1.75
CA LEU A 61 -6.88 2.79 -0.36
C LEU A 61 -8.23 2.64 0.35
N VAL A 62 -8.40 1.56 1.09
CA VAL A 62 -9.53 1.33 1.99
C VAL A 62 -9.01 1.51 3.40
N LEU A 63 -9.48 2.54 4.09
CA LEU A 63 -8.92 3.02 5.36
C LEU A 63 -9.97 2.93 6.49
N SER A 64 -9.50 2.76 7.73
CA SER A 64 -10.32 2.92 8.93
C SER A 64 -9.51 3.35 10.15
N SER A 65 -9.93 4.46 10.76
CA SER A 65 -9.41 4.97 12.05
C SER A 65 -10.33 4.63 13.24
N GLY A 66 -11.41 3.88 13.01
CA GLY A 66 -12.44 3.57 13.99
C GLY A 66 -13.36 2.44 13.50
N ASP A 67 -14.67 2.61 13.61
CA ASP A 67 -15.61 1.60 13.11
C ASP A 67 -15.89 1.73 11.60
N GLY A 68 -15.77 2.93 11.02
CA GLY A 68 -16.19 3.20 9.65
C GLY A 68 -15.11 2.92 8.59
N LEU A 69 -15.51 2.57 7.37
CA LEU A 69 -14.62 2.45 6.21
C LEU A 69 -14.63 3.73 5.36
N GLU A 70 -13.47 4.09 4.82
CA GLU A 70 -13.31 5.17 3.84
C GLU A 70 -12.52 4.67 2.64
N GLU A 71 -12.98 5.01 1.43
CA GLU A 71 -12.28 4.71 0.18
C GLU A 71 -11.61 5.99 -0.36
N VAL A 72 -10.28 5.94 -0.51
CA VAL A 72 -9.48 7.06 -0.99
C VAL A 72 -8.77 6.67 -2.29
N GLU A 73 -9.25 7.19 -3.42
CA GLU A 73 -8.57 7.02 -4.71
C GLU A 73 -7.26 7.82 -4.75
N MET A 74 -6.15 7.09 -4.95
CA MET A 74 -4.83 7.69 -5.06
C MET A 74 -4.68 8.52 -6.33
N ARG A 75 -3.91 9.61 -6.26
CA ARG A 75 -3.60 10.47 -7.40
C ARG A 75 -2.11 10.70 -7.54
N GLU A 76 -1.65 10.78 -8.78
CA GLU A 76 -0.25 11.13 -9.10
C GLU A 76 0.11 12.50 -8.50
N GLY A 77 1.36 12.64 -8.05
CA GLY A 77 1.84 13.86 -7.39
C GLY A 77 1.34 14.06 -5.95
N ARG A 78 0.68 13.06 -5.34
CA ARG A 78 0.26 13.09 -3.94
C ARG A 78 0.88 11.95 -3.15
N ILE A 79 1.27 12.28 -1.91
CA ILE A 79 1.81 11.33 -0.93
C ILE A 79 0.70 11.03 0.09
N TYR A 80 0.54 9.76 0.43
CA TYR A 80 -0.42 9.26 1.40
C TYR A 80 0.36 8.63 2.56
N ILE A 81 0.16 9.10 3.79
CA ILE A 81 0.78 8.53 4.98
C ILE A 81 -0.35 7.87 5.78
N VAL A 82 -0.19 6.58 6.07
CA VAL A 82 -1.22 5.74 6.68
C VAL A 82 -0.67 5.15 7.98
N ASP A 83 -1.36 5.42 9.09
CA ASP A 83 -1.06 4.89 10.43
C ASP A 83 -2.29 4.18 11.05
N CYS A 84 -3.30 3.91 10.23
CA CYS A 84 -4.58 3.31 10.61
C CYS A 84 -4.79 1.94 9.94
N TRP A 85 -5.94 1.31 10.16
CA TRP A 85 -6.29 0.07 9.47
C TRP A 85 -6.44 0.34 7.98
N HIS A 86 -5.81 -0.47 7.14
CA HIS A 86 -5.85 -0.25 5.71
C HIS A 86 -5.73 -1.53 4.89
N ASN A 87 -6.14 -1.43 3.63
CA ASN A 87 -5.82 -2.32 2.53
C ASN A 87 -5.98 -1.50 1.24
N ALA A 88 -5.77 -2.10 0.07
CA ALA A 88 -5.98 -1.43 -1.20
C ALA A 88 -6.53 -2.37 -2.25
N TYR A 89 -7.13 -1.78 -3.29
CA TYR A 89 -7.54 -2.48 -4.50
C TYR A 89 -7.27 -1.64 -5.74
N ARG A 90 -7.28 -2.30 -6.90
CA ARG A 90 -7.13 -1.70 -8.23
C ARG A 90 -8.45 -1.82 -9.00
N PRO A 91 -9.26 -0.74 -9.09
CA PRO A 91 -10.64 -0.82 -9.58
C PRO A 91 -10.77 -1.57 -10.91
N GLY A 92 -11.59 -2.63 -10.92
CA GLY A 92 -11.92 -3.41 -12.12
C GLY A 92 -10.71 -4.06 -12.80
N GLY A 93 -9.67 -4.40 -12.04
CA GLY A 93 -8.45 -5.03 -12.56
C GLY A 93 -7.57 -4.10 -13.41
N SER A 94 -7.82 -2.79 -13.34
CA SER A 94 -6.99 -1.79 -14.01
C SER A 94 -5.53 -1.88 -13.53
N PRO A 95 -4.55 -1.44 -14.35
CA PRO A 95 -3.19 -1.32 -13.87
C PRO A 95 -3.16 -0.43 -12.62
N GLY A 96 -2.38 -0.81 -11.60
CA GLY A 96 -2.23 -0.06 -10.36
C GLY A 96 -0.89 -0.41 -9.72
N ILE A 97 0.01 0.57 -9.65
CA ILE A 97 1.34 0.40 -9.06
C ILE A 97 1.62 1.56 -8.13
N ALA A 98 1.91 1.25 -6.87
CA ALA A 98 2.34 2.21 -5.87
C ALA A 98 3.79 1.98 -5.45
N LEU A 99 4.51 3.05 -5.17
CA LEU A 99 5.71 3.04 -4.35
C LEU A 99 5.26 3.07 -2.89
N VAL A 100 5.88 2.21 -2.09
CA VAL A 100 5.67 2.16 -0.66
C VAL A 100 7.00 2.43 0.05
N VAL A 101 6.94 3.24 1.11
CA VAL A 101 8.05 3.45 2.03
C VAL A 101 7.60 3.06 3.43
N GLU A 102 8.34 2.15 4.05
CA GLU A 102 8.04 1.64 5.39
C GLU A 102 9.32 1.31 6.16
N ARG A 103 9.17 1.00 7.45
CA ARG A 103 10.28 0.44 8.24
C ARG A 103 10.54 -1.01 7.80
N PRO A 104 11.79 -1.50 7.85
CA PRO A 104 12.06 -2.88 7.41
C PRO A 104 11.59 -3.96 8.38
N SER A 105 11.20 -3.57 9.60
CA SER A 105 10.70 -4.47 10.64
C SER A 105 9.45 -3.84 11.24
N VAL A 106 8.30 -4.18 10.65
CA VAL A 106 6.97 -3.78 11.13
C VAL A 106 6.31 -4.96 11.85
N LYS A 107 5.55 -4.66 12.90
CA LYS A 107 4.58 -5.61 13.44
C LYS A 107 3.23 -5.30 12.82
N THR A 108 2.60 -6.31 12.26
CA THR A 108 1.31 -6.17 11.59
C THR A 108 0.23 -6.89 12.37
N GLU A 109 -0.84 -6.17 12.69
CA GLU A 109 -2.10 -6.73 13.15
C GLU A 109 -3.05 -6.87 11.96
N TYR A 110 -3.92 -7.89 12.01
CA TYR A 110 -4.92 -8.15 10.99
C TYR A 110 -6.30 -8.24 11.62
N ARG A 111 -7.31 -7.66 10.96
CA ARG A 111 -8.72 -7.78 11.34
C ARG A 111 -9.60 -8.09 10.14
N PRO A 112 -10.62 -8.96 10.27
CA PRO A 112 -11.62 -9.17 9.24
C PRO A 112 -12.33 -7.87 8.85
N LEU A 113 -12.55 -7.65 7.55
CA LEU A 113 -13.28 -6.48 7.05
C LEU A 113 -14.71 -6.40 7.64
N SER A 114 -15.31 -7.55 7.97
CA SER A 114 -16.65 -7.66 8.56
C SER A 114 -16.77 -7.03 9.96
N GLU A 115 -15.66 -6.73 10.63
CA GLU A 115 -15.67 -6.03 11.91
C GLU A 115 -15.83 -4.51 11.76
N PHE A 116 -15.68 -3.97 10.54
CA PHE A 116 -15.82 -2.56 10.23
C PHE A 116 -17.19 -2.27 9.60
N LYS A 117 -17.83 -1.19 10.03
CA LYS A 117 -19.06 -0.65 9.45
C LYS A 117 -18.74 -0.03 8.09
N ARG A 118 -19.42 -0.53 7.05
CA ARG A 118 -19.45 0.05 5.72
C ARG A 118 -20.30 1.32 5.69
#